data_AF-A0A072VA26-F1
#
_entry.id   AF-A0A072VA26-F1
#
_cell.length_a   1.000
_cell.length_b   1.000
_cell.length_c   1.000
_cell.angle_alpha   90.00
_cell.angle_beta   90.00
_cell.angle_gamma   90.00
#
_symmetry.space_group_name_H-M   'P 1'
#
loop_
_entity.id
_entity.type
_entity.pdbx_description
1 polymer ?
#
loop_
_entity_poly.entity_id
_entity_poly.type
_entity_poly.pdbx_seq_one_letter_code
_entity_poly.pdbx_strand_id
1 'polypeptide(L)' 'MNPIHKKIPVLIHNGKSICESAIIVQYIDEVWNDKASFMSSHPYEKAQARFWVEYSDKKVYDTWKKMWLMRKGRWN' A
#
# COMPACT_ATOMS: atom_id res chain seq x y z
N MET A 1 -0.09 14.07 8.04
CA MET A 1 -0.96 14.61 6.97
C MET A 1 -0.33 14.42 5.60
N ASN A 2 -1.16 14.25 4.56
CA ASN A 2 -0.75 14.16 3.16
C ASN A 2 -1.27 15.39 2.38
N PRO A 3 -0.51 16.50 2.33
CA PRO A 3 -0.96 17.70 1.63
C PRO A 3 -0.98 17.55 0.10
N ILE A 4 -0.21 16.60 -0.45
CA ILE A 4 -0.04 16.42 -1.89
C ILE A 4 -1.20 15.65 -2.50
N HIS A 5 -1.41 14.41 -2.07
CA HIS A 5 -2.45 13.55 -2.66
C HIS A 5 -3.78 13.63 -1.92
N LYS A 6 -3.78 14.12 -0.67
CA LYS A 6 -4.99 14.20 0.19
C LYS A 6 -5.73 12.86 0.29
N LYS A 7 -4.98 11.77 0.21
CA LYS A 7 -5.48 10.39 0.30
C LYS A 7 -5.07 9.74 1.62
N ILE A 8 -5.90 8.79 2.05
CA ILE A 8 -5.59 7.84 3.11
C ILE A 8 -5.11 6.51 2.48
N PRO A 9 -4.36 5.67 3.22
CA PRO A 9 -3.86 5.89 4.59
C PRO A 9 -2.69 6.87 4.67
N VAL A 10 -2.51 7.46 5.86
CA VAL A 10 -1.33 8.25 6.24
C VAL A 10 -0.87 7.75 7.61
N LEU A 11 0.36 7.23 7.68
CA LEU A 11 0.98 6.88 8.95
C LEU A 11 1.67 8.12 9.53
N ILE A 12 1.49 8.37 10.83
CA ILE A 12 2.21 9.41 11.56
C ILE A 12 3.07 8.72 12.62
N HIS A 13 4.39 8.81 12.46
CA HIS A 13 5.35 8.29 13.42
C HIS A 13 6.31 9.41 13.84
N ASN A 14 6.36 9.71 15.14
CA ASN A 14 7.18 10.79 15.72
C ASN A 14 6.96 12.15 15.02
N GLY A 15 5.70 12.50 14.77
CA GLY A 15 5.30 13.74 14.09
C GLY A 15 5.58 13.78 12.59
N LYS A 16 6.26 12.78 12.03
CA LYS A 16 6.55 12.68 10.59
C LYS A 16 5.45 11.89 9.89
N SER A 17 5.05 12.36 8.72
CA SER A 17 3.98 11.74 7.92
C SER A 17 4.56 10.86 6.83
N ILE A 18 4.07 9.64 6.71
CA ILE A 18 4.38 8.68 5.65
C ILE A 18 3.08 8.39 4.90
N CYS A 19 3.12 8.52 3.58
CA CYS A 19 1.97 8.38 2.69
C CYS A 19 2.16 7.17 1.77
N GLU A 20 1.10 6.77 1.07
CA GLU A 20 1.02 5.59 0.20
C GLU A 20 1.09 4.26 0.99
N SER A 21 0.08 3.41 0.83
CA SER A 21 -0.06 2.16 1.59
C SER A 21 1.15 1.23 1.44
N ALA A 22 1.65 1.05 0.22
CA ALA A 22 2.81 0.20 -0.05
C ALA A 22 4.09 0.70 0.64
N ILE A 23 4.27 2.03 0.71
CA ILE A 23 5.41 2.65 1.38
C ILE A 23 5.24 2.55 2.90
N ILE A 24 4.02 2.76 3.42
CA ILE A 24 3.73 2.61 4.85
C ILE A 24 4.08 1.20 5.33
N VAL A 25 3.69 0.16 4.59
CA VAL A 25 4.03 -1.24 4.96
C VAL A 25 5.53 -1.47 4.96
N GLN A 26 6.25 -0.98 3.95
CA GLN A 26 7.72 -1.05 3.90
C GLN A 26 8.37 -0.34 5.09
N TYR A 27 7.88 0.85 5.44
CA TYR A 27 8.39 1.61 6.57
C TYR A 27 8.19 0.87 7.90
N ILE A 28 7.03 0.24 8.09
CA ILE A 28 6.76 -0.52 9.32
C ILE A 28 7.71 -1.73 9.41
N ASP A 29 7.91 -2.44 8.29
CA ASP A 29 8.84 -3.58 8.20
C ASP A 29 10.27 -3.19 8.58
N GLU A 30 10.74 -2.04 8.11
CA GLU A 30 12.09 -1.55 8.37
C GLU A 30 12.28 -1.03 9.80
N VAL A 31 11.26 -0.38 10.38
CA VAL A 31 11.35 0.25 11.72
C VAL A 31 11.13 -0.74 12.86
N TRP A 32 10.20 -1.69 12.71
CA TRP A 32 9.88 -2.71 13.73
C TRP A 32 10.37 -4.10 13.32
N ASN A 33 11.58 -4.13 12.74
CA ASN A 33 12.21 -5.35 12.22
C ASN A 33 12.57 -6.39 13.30
N ASP A 34 12.47 -6.03 14.59
CA ASP A 34 12.80 -6.86 15.73
C ASP A 34 11.65 -7.79 16.17
N LYS A 35 10.40 -7.49 15.78
CA LYS A 35 9.21 -8.21 16.26
C LYS A 35 8.70 -9.24 15.25
N ALA A 36 8.59 -8.85 13.99
CA ALA A 36 8.17 -9.71 12.89
C ALA A 36 8.43 -8.99 11.55
N SER A 37 9.15 -9.65 10.64
CA SER A 37 9.38 -9.16 9.30
C SER A 37 8.23 -9.57 8.39
N PHE A 38 7.59 -8.61 7.73
CA PHE A 38 6.61 -8.83 6.67
C PHE A 38 7.27 -9.25 5.36
N MET A 39 8.53 -8.87 5.15
CA MET A 39 9.27 -9.21 3.93
C MET A 39 10.37 -10.23 4.21
N SER A 40 10.68 -11.05 3.21
CA SER A 40 11.86 -11.91 3.24
C SER A 40 13.13 -11.08 3.29
N SER A 41 14.15 -11.59 3.99
CA SER A 41 15.50 -11.01 3.97
C SER A 41 16.22 -11.27 2.64
N HIS A 42 15.83 -12.30 1.89
CA HIS A 42 16.45 -12.65 0.63
C HIS A 42 16.10 -11.61 -0.46
N PRO A 43 17.09 -10.99 -1.14
CA PRO A 43 16.84 -9.87 -2.05
C PRO A 43 15.86 -10.19 -3.19
N TYR A 44 15.95 -11.39 -3.76
CA TYR A 44 15.07 -11.81 -4.84
C TYR A 44 13.60 -11.95 -4.39
N GLU A 45 13.38 -12.55 -3.22
CA GLU A 45 12.03 -12.75 -2.69
C GLU A 45 11.41 -11.40 -2.27
N LYS A 46 12.22 -10.51 -1.68
CA LYS A 46 11.82 -9.13 -1.40
C LYS A 46 11.44 -8.38 -2.67
N ALA A 47 12.19 -8.54 -3.76
CA ALA A 47 11.87 -7.95 -5.06
C ALA A 47 10.56 -8.50 -5.64
N GLN A 48 10.33 -9.81 -5.53
CA GLN A 48 9.06 -10.45 -5.94
C GLN A 48 7.87 -9.92 -5.14
N ALA A 49 8.00 -9.80 -3.81
CA ALA A 49 6.94 -9.23 -2.97
C ALA A 49 6.60 -7.79 -3.38
N ARG A 50 7.62 -6.95 -3.62
CA ARG A 50 7.44 -5.57 -4.10
C ARG A 50 6.76 -5.50 -5.47
N PHE A 51 7.13 -6.41 -6.39
CA PHE A 51 6.48 -6.52 -7.70
C PHE A 51 4.98 -6.80 -7.56
N TRP A 52 4.59 -7.76 -6.72
CA TRP A 52 3.19 -8.14 -6.55
C TRP A 52 2.36 -7.06 -5.84
N VAL A 53 2.94 -6.32 -4.90
CA VAL A 53 2.30 -5.14 -4.28
C VAL A 53 2.00 -4.09 -5.35
N GLU A 54 2.99 -3.73 -6.16
CA GLU A 54 2.84 -2.74 -7.22
C GLU A 54 1.82 -3.18 -8.30
N TYR A 55 1.83 -4.46 -8.67
CA TYR A 55 0.84 -5.03 -9.59
C TYR A 55 -0.57 -4.92 -9.01
N SER A 56 -0.74 -5.20 -7.72
CA SER A 56 -2.04 -5.12 -7.05
C SER A 56 -2.60 -3.70 -7.05
N ASP A 57 -1.77 -2.71 -6.70
CA ASP A 57 -2.17 -1.29 -6.70
C ASP A 57 -2.55 -0.81 -8.12
N LYS A 58 -1.77 -1.20 -9.14
CA LYS A 58 -2.00 -0.73 -10.52
C LYS A 58 -3.09 -1.45 -11.28
N LYS A 59 -3.32 -2.74 -11.01
CA LYS A 59 -4.20 -3.58 -11.83
C LYS A 59 -5.43 -4.03 -11.08
N VAL A 60 -5.25 -4.55 -9.86
CA VAL A 60 -6.36 -5.13 -9.09
C VAL A 60 -7.26 -4.03 -8.56
N TYR A 61 -6.70 -3.03 -7.88
CA TYR A 61 -7.49 -1.95 -7.28
C TYR A 61 -8.29 -1.17 -8.32
N ASP A 62 -7.66 -0.79 -9.44
CA ASP A 62 -8.33 -0.08 -10.53
C ASP A 62 -9.46 -0.89 -11.15
N THR A 63 -9.25 -2.20 -11.35
CA THR A 63 -10.27 -3.10 -11.89
C THR A 63 -11.44 -3.23 -10.92
N TRP A 64 -11.16 -3.45 -9.64
CA TRP A 64 -12.17 -3.55 -8.58
C TRP A 64 -12.99 -2.27 -8.46
N LYS A 65 -12.33 -1.11 -8.48
CA LYS A 65 -12.99 0.20 -8.44
C LYS A 65 -13.94 0.38 -9.61
N LYS A 66 -13.51 0.04 -10.83
CA LYS A 66 -14.36 0.08 -12.03
C LYS A 66 -15.57 -0.86 -11.89
N MET A 67 -15.36 -2.10 -11.47
CA MET A 67 -16.44 -3.07 -11.24
C MET A 67 -17.47 -2.56 -10.23
N TRP A 68 -17.00 -2.01 -9.10
CA TRP A 68 -17.88 -1.49 -8.06
C TRP A 68 -18.70 -0.29 -8.55
N LEU A 69 -18.08 0.62 -9.32
CA LEU A 69 -18.77 1.77 -9.91
C LEU A 69 -19.81 1.36 -10.96
N MET A 70 -19.48 0.40 -11.83
CA MET A 70 -20.44 -0.17 -12.80
C MET A 70 -21.64 -0.79 -12.11
N ARG A 71 -21.42 -1.51 -11.01
CA ARG A 71 -22.52 -2.03 -10.19
C ARG A 71 -23.35 -0.89 -9.64
N LYS A 72 -22.76 0.14 -9.02
CA LYS A 72 -23.52 1.24 -8.41
C LYS A 72 -24.37 2.02 -9.43
N GLY A 73 -23.84 2.26 -10.64
CA GLY A 73 -24.59 2.93 -11.71
C GLY A 73 -25.74 2.11 -12.30
N ARG A 74 -25.79 0.79 -12.07
CA ARG A 74 -26.87 -0.09 -12.52
C ARG A 74 -28.07 -0.12 -11.55
N TRP A 75 -27.88 0.30 -10.31
CA TRP A 75 -28.90 0.28 -9.24
C TRP A 75 -29.28 1.68 -8.75
N ASN A 76 -28.88 2.73 -9.49
CA ASN A 76 -29.34 4.10 -9.36
C ASN A 76 -30.21 4.45 -10.57
#